data_AF-A0AA39XTS3-F1
#
_entry.id   AF-A0AA39XTS3-F1
#
_cell.length_a   1.000
_cell.length_b   1.000
_cell.length_c   1.000
_cell.angle_alpha   90.00
_cell.angle_beta   90.00
_cell.angle_gamma   90.00
#
_symmetry.space_group_name_H-M   'P 1'
#
loop_
_entity.id
_entity.type
_entity.pdbx_description
1 polymer ?
#
loop_
_entity_poly.entity_id
_entity_poly.type
_entity_poly.pdbx_seq_one_letter_code
_entity_poly.pdbx_strand_id
1 'polypeptide(L)'
;QQMLACPFHKCDSAKYGIQHGNSGSGKKHRYRACMGPGFKSIQRLKEHLKRVHSPVQCERCHEIFPGTDRAACLSQLAEHRKMDVSCELGDPSRKEGIDEAQWAALDKQNRKKNQETHRVEKWFEIWDVLFPGRERPKSPWHDIVEPILPMSSSSPSKDAESFSNLFLNIMDHKIAQGDIDLQDPNKWRHGIKSVAQMAYKAHMNLRPKLSPETSSSDSRN
;
A
#
# COMPACT_ATOMS: atom_id res chain seq x y z
N GLN A 1 -7.67 -13.34 8.39
CA GLN A 1 -7.93 -12.37 9.48
C GLN A 1 -7.60 -10.97 8.95
N GLN A 2 -8.48 -9.98 9.13
CA GLN A 2 -8.24 -8.62 8.63
C GLN A 2 -7.10 -7.94 9.41
N MET A 3 -6.25 -7.22 8.67
CA MET A 3 -5.04 -6.55 9.19
C MET A 3 -5.25 -5.05 9.17
N LEU A 4 -4.83 -4.35 10.23
CA LEU A 4 -4.93 -2.89 10.30
C LEU A 4 -3.94 -2.24 9.33
N ALA A 5 -4.35 -1.16 8.67
CA ALA A 5 -3.47 -0.37 7.81
C ALA A 5 -2.56 0.55 8.62
N CYS A 6 -1.46 0.99 8.02
CA CYS A 6 -0.74 2.17 8.51
C CYS A 6 -1.57 3.45 8.22
N PRO A 7 -1.89 4.27 9.24
CA PRO A 7 -2.60 5.53 9.06
C PRO A 7 -1.91 6.49 8.08
N PHE A 8 -0.59 6.60 8.13
CA PHE A 8 0.17 7.46 7.21
C PHE A 8 0.05 7.01 5.75
N HIS A 9 0.18 5.72 5.48
CA HIS A 9 -0.06 5.17 4.13
C HIS A 9 -1.50 5.35 3.66
N LYS A 10 -2.49 5.24 4.57
CA LYS A 10 -3.90 5.52 4.24
C LYS A 10 -4.16 6.99 3.95
N CYS A 11 -3.43 7.90 4.60
CA CYS A 11 -3.55 9.34 4.40
C CYS A 11 -2.87 9.81 3.12
N ASP A 12 -1.69 9.26 2.82
CA ASP A 12 -0.90 9.60 1.64
C ASP A 12 -0.10 8.37 1.18
N SER A 13 -0.69 7.60 0.28
CA SER A 13 -0.07 6.40 -0.29
C SER A 13 1.09 6.73 -1.24
N ALA A 14 1.14 7.93 -1.81
CA ALA A 14 2.21 8.36 -2.70
C ALA A 14 3.50 8.66 -1.93
N LYS A 15 3.38 9.28 -0.74
CA LYS A 15 4.51 9.58 0.15
C LYS A 15 4.98 8.38 0.95
N TYR A 16 4.05 7.61 1.51
CA TYR A 16 4.36 6.50 2.42
C TYR A 16 4.29 5.11 1.75
N GLY A 17 4.17 5.07 0.42
CA GLY A 17 4.26 3.86 -0.39
C GLY A 17 5.68 3.55 -0.89
N ILE A 18 5.82 2.42 -1.55
CA ILE A 18 7.00 2.05 -2.34
C ILE A 18 6.67 2.50 -3.75
N GLN A 19 7.38 3.51 -4.25
CA GLN A 19 7.30 3.85 -5.67
C GLN A 19 7.99 2.73 -6.45
N HIS A 20 7.21 1.90 -7.13
CA HIS A 20 7.70 0.76 -7.92
C HIS A 20 8.59 1.16 -9.13
N GLY A 21 8.91 2.45 -9.30
CA GLY A 21 9.60 2.97 -10.49
C GLY A 21 11.13 3.12 -10.39
N ASN A 22 11.78 2.95 -9.23
CA ASN A 22 13.21 3.29 -9.11
C ASN A 22 14.04 2.35 -8.21
N SER A 23 13.77 1.04 -8.26
CA SER A 23 14.56 0.04 -7.53
C SER A 23 15.84 -0.37 -8.27
N GLY A 24 16.72 0.59 -8.54
CA GLY A 24 18.14 0.33 -8.84
C GLY A 24 19.04 0.37 -7.60
N SER A 25 18.49 0.73 -6.43
CA SER A 25 19.24 0.84 -5.18
C SER A 25 18.67 -0.13 -4.16
N GLY A 26 19.45 -1.15 -3.76
CA GLY A 26 19.11 -2.14 -2.73
C GLY A 26 18.91 -1.58 -1.31
N LYS A 27 18.59 -0.29 -1.15
CA LYS A 27 18.26 0.33 0.15
C LYS A 27 16.81 0.01 0.50
N LYS A 28 16.62 -0.74 1.59
CA LYS A 28 15.30 -1.01 2.18
C LYS A 28 14.59 0.33 2.47
N HIS A 29 13.53 0.64 1.73
CA HIS A 29 12.76 1.87 1.93
C HIS A 29 12.16 1.88 3.35
N ARG A 30 12.34 2.97 4.10
CA ARG A 30 11.88 3.08 5.51
C ARG A 30 10.38 2.87 5.67
N TYR A 31 9.59 3.23 4.64
CA TYR A 31 8.13 3.08 4.63
C TYR A 31 7.64 1.75 4.03
N ARG A 32 8.54 0.78 3.77
CA ARG A 32 8.15 -0.55 3.24
C ARG A 32 7.06 -1.21 4.08
N ALA A 33 7.17 -1.13 5.41
CA ALA A 33 6.20 -1.72 6.33
C ALA A 33 4.86 -0.94 6.40
N CYS A 34 4.82 0.31 5.91
CA CYS A 34 3.59 1.10 5.87
C CYS A 34 2.63 0.57 4.80
N MET A 35 3.18 0.08 3.68
CA MET A 35 2.40 -0.50 2.60
C MET A 35 1.84 -1.88 2.95
N GLY A 36 2.57 -2.77 3.61
CA GLY A 36 2.08 -4.14 3.85
C GLY A 36 3.02 -4.97 4.73
N PRO A 37 2.56 -6.08 5.33
CA PRO A 37 1.26 -6.78 5.15
C PRO A 37 0.13 -6.29 6.11
N GLY A 38 0.27 -5.08 6.67
CA GLY A 38 -0.62 -4.57 7.71
C GLY A 38 -0.28 -5.12 9.11
N PHE A 39 -1.09 -4.77 10.12
CA PHE A 39 -0.81 -5.03 11.53
C PHE A 39 -1.89 -5.91 12.17
N LYS A 40 -1.44 -6.96 12.85
CA LYS A 40 -2.33 -7.92 13.53
C LYS A 40 -3.05 -7.32 14.72
N SER A 41 -2.49 -6.32 15.39
CA SER A 41 -3.05 -5.69 16.60
C SER A 41 -2.65 -4.22 16.69
N ILE A 42 -3.36 -3.46 17.54
CA ILE A 42 -3.06 -2.04 17.82
C ILE A 42 -1.65 -1.86 18.38
N GLN A 43 -1.18 -2.79 19.22
CA GLN A 43 0.17 -2.74 19.77
C GLN A 43 1.25 -2.81 18.68
N ARG A 44 1.09 -3.73 17.71
CA ARG A 44 2.01 -3.85 16.56
C ARG A 44 1.98 -2.60 15.68
N LEU A 45 0.80 -2.02 15.50
CA LEU A 45 0.67 -0.75 14.78
C LEU A 45 1.41 0.39 15.49
N LYS A 46 1.24 0.53 16.81
CA LYS A 46 1.95 1.57 17.60
C LYS A 46 3.46 1.38 17.57
N GLU A 47 3.94 0.14 17.71
CA GLU A 47 5.37 -0.18 17.58
C GLU A 47 5.92 0.25 16.21
N HIS A 48 5.17 -0.03 15.14
CA HIS A 48 5.51 0.43 13.80
C HIS A 48 5.55 1.96 13.70
N LEU A 49 4.49 2.63 14.15
CA LEU A 49 4.42 4.09 14.17
C LEU A 49 5.60 4.70 14.92
N LYS A 50 6.01 4.10 16.06
CA LYS A 50 7.15 4.55 16.86
C LYS A 50 8.48 4.39 16.14
N ARG A 51 8.67 3.32 15.37
CA ARG A 51 9.93 3.07 14.64
C ARG A 51 10.03 3.85 13.34
N VAL A 52 8.93 3.98 12.61
CA VAL A 52 8.92 4.47 11.22
C VAL A 52 8.46 5.92 11.12
N HIS A 53 7.51 6.33 11.96
CA HIS A 53 6.89 7.65 11.96
C HIS A 53 7.25 8.47 13.18
N SER A 54 8.39 8.23 13.82
CA SER A 54 8.96 9.10 14.86
C SER A 54 10.43 9.38 14.56
N PRO A 55 10.72 10.06 13.43
CA PRO A 55 12.09 10.46 13.12
C PRO A 55 12.63 11.37 14.22
N VAL A 56 13.94 11.31 14.46
CA VAL A 56 14.59 12.30 15.32
C VAL A 56 14.66 13.59 14.52
N GLN A 57 13.83 14.57 14.91
CA GLN A 57 13.63 15.81 14.17
C GLN A 57 13.72 17.01 15.12
N CYS A 58 14.32 18.10 14.65
CA CYS A 58 14.32 19.36 15.39
C CYS A 58 12.94 20.04 15.34
N GLU A 59 12.46 20.55 16.48
CA GLU A 59 11.17 21.22 16.59
C GLU A 59 11.17 22.62 15.93
N ARG A 60 12.35 23.21 15.74
CA ARG A 60 12.50 24.58 15.25
C ARG A 60 12.77 24.64 13.74
N CYS A 61 13.79 23.94 13.25
CA CYS A 61 14.13 23.92 11.81
C CYS A 61 13.49 22.76 11.03
N HIS A 62 12.85 21.80 11.72
CA HIS A 62 12.31 20.58 11.12
C HIS A 62 13.34 19.72 10.37
N GLU A 63 14.62 19.86 10.69
CA GLU A 63 15.68 18.99 10.18
C GLU A 63 15.61 17.61 10.82
N ILE A 64 15.73 16.56 10.00
CA ILE A 64 15.69 15.16 10.40
C ILE A 64 17.12 14.65 10.49
N PHE A 65 17.47 14.01 11.60
CA PHE A 65 18.78 13.43 11.86
C PHE A 65 18.75 11.94 11.48
N PRO A 66 19.29 11.53 10.32
CA PRO A 66 19.22 10.15 9.87
C PRO A 66 20.27 9.28 10.58
N GLY A 67 19.90 8.04 10.90
CA GLY A 67 20.82 7.07 11.48
C GLY A 67 20.15 5.75 11.79
N THR A 68 20.94 4.70 11.91
CA THR A 68 20.45 3.37 12.35
C THR A 68 20.31 3.31 13.87
N ASP A 69 21.16 4.03 14.61
CA ASP A 69 21.09 4.15 16.05
C ASP A 69 20.35 5.44 16.45
N ARG A 70 19.21 5.27 17.12
CA ARG A 70 18.41 6.39 17.62
C ARG A 70 19.15 7.20 18.68
N ALA A 71 19.99 6.57 19.51
CA ALA A 71 20.73 7.28 20.54
C ALA A 71 21.73 8.27 19.92
N ALA A 72 22.47 7.83 18.89
CA ALA A 72 23.33 8.71 18.10
C ALA A 72 22.56 9.88 17.45
N CYS A 73 21.40 9.62 16.85
CA CYS A 73 20.54 10.67 16.28
C CYS A 73 20.10 11.69 17.35
N LEU A 74 19.73 11.24 18.56
CA LEU A 74 19.35 12.13 19.66
C LEU A 74 20.51 12.97 20.15
N SER A 75 21.72 12.41 20.20
CA SER A 75 22.94 13.16 20.52
C SER A 75 23.22 14.26 19.48
N GLN A 76 23.06 13.95 18.18
CA GLN A 76 23.20 14.95 17.11
C GLN A 76 22.16 16.06 17.22
N LEU A 77 20.90 15.71 17.53
CA LEU A 77 19.86 16.70 17.79
C LEU A 77 20.20 17.56 19.01
N ALA A 78 20.74 16.97 20.07
CA ALA A 78 21.16 17.70 21.26
C ALA A 78 22.33 18.65 20.98
N GLU A 79 23.29 18.23 20.16
CA GLU A 79 24.40 19.07 19.70
C GLU A 79 23.92 20.22 18.82
N HIS A 80 23.04 19.94 17.85
CA HIS A 80 22.38 20.96 17.02
C HIS A 80 21.66 22.01 17.87
N ARG A 81 20.93 21.59 18.92
CA ARG A 81 20.25 22.50 19.85
C ARG A 81 21.20 23.34 20.70
N LYS A 82 22.45 22.91 20.87
CA LYS A 82 23.48 23.59 21.66
C LYS A 82 24.38 24.51 20.83
N MET A 83 24.19 24.59 19.51
CA MET A 83 24.94 25.52 18.68
C MET A 83 24.72 26.96 19.15
N ASP A 84 25.79 27.74 19.17
CA ASP A 84 25.79 29.14 19.64
C ASP A 84 24.79 29.99 18.82
N VAL A 85 24.70 29.71 17.52
CA VAL A 85 23.66 30.23 16.64
C VAL A 85 22.48 29.28 16.63
N SER A 86 21.32 29.76 17.06
CA SER A 86 20.06 29.01 16.94
C SER A 86 19.72 28.74 15.48
N CYS A 87 19.29 27.52 15.16
CA CYS A 87 18.87 27.15 13.80
C CYS A 87 17.70 28.01 13.28
N GLU A 88 17.53 28.15 11.98
CA GLU A 88 16.41 28.92 11.43
C GLU A 88 15.07 28.23 11.64
N LEU A 89 14.00 29.02 11.80
CA LEU A 89 12.64 28.46 11.85
C LEU A 89 12.30 27.86 10.49
N GLY A 90 12.05 26.55 10.46
CA GLY A 90 11.70 25.81 9.27
C GLY A 90 10.22 25.93 8.94
N ASP A 91 9.86 25.63 7.69
CA ASP A 91 8.47 25.52 7.27
C ASP A 91 7.77 24.37 8.03
N PRO A 92 6.65 24.64 8.74
CA PRO A 92 5.85 23.61 9.41
C PRO A 92 5.43 22.43 8.51
N SER A 93 5.34 22.63 7.19
CA SER A 93 5.05 21.57 6.21
C SER A 93 6.12 20.46 6.17
N ARG A 94 7.35 20.77 6.62
CA ARG A 94 8.48 19.84 6.69
C ARG A 94 8.44 18.94 7.92
N LYS A 95 7.56 19.21 8.89
CA LYS A 95 7.36 18.35 10.06
C LYS A 95 6.96 16.94 9.59
N GLU A 96 7.72 15.94 10.02
CA GLU A 96 7.51 14.55 9.60
C GLU A 96 7.25 13.66 10.82
N GLY A 97 6.23 12.79 10.69
CA GLY A 97 5.91 11.81 11.71
C GLY A 97 5.07 12.37 12.85
N ILE A 98 5.20 11.75 14.02
CA ILE A 98 4.37 11.92 15.21
C ILE A 98 5.20 12.66 16.25
N ASP A 99 4.68 13.78 16.74
CA ASP A 99 5.33 14.54 17.81
C ASP A 99 5.09 13.90 19.21
N GLU A 100 5.83 14.39 20.21
CA GLU A 100 5.75 13.85 21.57
C GLU A 100 4.37 14.08 22.21
N ALA A 101 3.68 15.18 21.88
CA ALA A 101 2.35 15.49 22.40
C ALA A 101 1.29 14.53 21.84
N GLN A 102 1.35 14.22 20.54
CA GLN A 102 0.54 13.22 19.87
C GLN A 102 0.83 11.83 20.46
N TRP A 103 2.09 11.47 20.69
CA TRP A 103 2.44 10.22 21.37
C TRP A 103 1.83 10.11 22.77
N ALA A 104 1.94 11.18 23.57
CA ALA A 104 1.33 11.23 24.90
C ALA A 104 -0.19 11.06 24.84
N ALA A 105 -0.86 11.67 23.85
CA ALA A 105 -2.30 11.49 23.63
C ALA A 105 -2.66 10.04 23.25
N LEU A 106 -1.89 9.43 22.33
CA LEU A 106 -2.06 8.03 21.92
C LEU A 106 -1.85 7.03 23.07
N ASP A 107 -0.95 7.34 24.02
CA ASP A 107 -0.72 6.52 25.21
C ASP A 107 -1.81 6.70 26.27
N LYS A 108 -2.35 7.91 26.44
CA LYS A 108 -3.43 8.20 27.38
C LYS A 108 -4.74 7.51 27.00
N GLN A 109 -5.09 7.49 25.71
CA GLN A 109 -6.30 6.80 25.22
C GLN A 109 -6.24 5.28 25.38
N ASN A 110 -5.04 4.73 25.60
CA ASN A 110 -4.80 3.30 25.65
C ASN A 110 -5.26 2.63 26.95
N ARG A 111 -5.44 3.40 28.02
CA ARG A 111 -5.73 2.89 29.37
C ARG A 111 -7.20 2.57 29.62
N LYS A 112 -8.12 2.93 28.70
CA LYS A 112 -9.55 2.99 28.99
C LYS A 112 -10.40 1.80 28.52
N LYS A 113 -9.93 0.95 27.60
CA LYS A 113 -10.72 -0.18 27.03
C LYS A 113 -9.82 -1.35 26.58
N ASN A 114 -10.37 -2.55 26.48
CA ASN A 114 -9.69 -3.69 25.85
C ASN A 114 -9.40 -3.39 24.37
N GLN A 115 -8.13 -3.15 24.04
CA GLN A 115 -7.67 -2.67 22.73
C GLN A 115 -8.02 -3.61 21.58
N GLU A 116 -8.05 -4.91 21.88
CA GLU A 116 -8.16 -5.94 20.85
C GLU A 116 -9.61 -6.14 20.41
N THR A 117 -10.53 -6.12 21.37
CA THR A 117 -11.99 -6.17 21.13
C THR A 117 -12.47 -4.94 20.36
N HIS A 118 -11.84 -3.78 20.60
CA HIS A 118 -12.19 -2.49 19.98
C HIS A 118 -11.16 -1.99 18.97
N ARG A 119 -10.41 -2.90 18.31
CA ARG A 119 -9.32 -2.54 17.39
C ARG A 119 -9.70 -1.52 16.30
N VAL A 120 -10.93 -1.58 15.78
CA VAL A 120 -11.43 -0.65 14.76
C VAL A 120 -11.62 0.74 15.34
N GLU A 121 -12.34 0.85 16.46
CA GLU A 121 -12.56 2.11 17.17
C GLU A 121 -11.21 2.73 17.57
N LYS A 122 -10.30 1.92 18.12
CA LYS A 122 -8.95 2.34 18.49
C LYS A 122 -8.12 2.82 17.30
N TRP A 123 -8.28 2.21 16.14
CA TRP A 123 -7.60 2.67 14.93
C TRP A 123 -8.08 4.06 14.51
N PHE A 124 -9.39 4.32 14.58
CA PHE A 124 -9.94 5.65 14.30
C PHE A 124 -9.55 6.69 15.36
N GLU A 125 -9.49 6.32 16.64
CA GLU A 125 -8.94 7.20 17.68
C GLU A 125 -7.49 7.59 17.36
N ILE A 126 -6.67 6.63 16.91
CA ILE A 126 -5.30 6.92 16.45
C ILE A 126 -5.32 7.89 15.26
N TRP A 127 -6.20 7.66 14.28
CA TRP A 127 -6.35 8.56 13.12
C TRP A 127 -6.63 10.00 13.54
N ASP A 128 -7.58 10.21 14.45
CA ASP A 128 -7.99 11.55 14.89
C ASP A 128 -6.85 12.31 15.58
N VAL A 129 -6.01 11.60 16.34
CA VAL A 129 -4.84 12.19 17.01
C VAL A 129 -3.73 12.51 16.01
N LEU A 130 -3.53 11.64 15.01
CA LEU A 130 -2.48 11.80 14.00
C LEU A 130 -2.81 12.91 12.99
N PHE A 131 -4.09 13.00 12.59
CA PHE A 131 -4.53 13.86 11.50
C PHE A 131 -5.76 14.69 11.93
N PRO A 132 -5.61 15.60 12.91
CA PRO A 132 -6.72 16.44 13.36
C PRO A 132 -7.31 17.23 12.17
N GLY A 133 -8.62 17.16 12.00
CA GLY A 133 -9.34 17.85 10.92
C GLY A 133 -9.29 17.17 9.54
N ARG A 134 -8.61 16.01 9.39
CA ARG A 134 -8.74 15.20 8.17
C ARG A 134 -9.93 14.26 8.23
N GLU A 135 -10.60 14.09 7.10
CA GLU A 135 -11.66 13.11 6.96
C GLU A 135 -11.14 11.70 7.24
N ARG A 136 -11.93 10.92 8.00
CA ARG A 136 -11.59 9.53 8.29
C ARG A 136 -11.71 8.70 7.02
N PRO A 137 -10.79 7.76 6.77
CA PRO A 137 -10.93 6.84 5.65
C PRO A 137 -12.10 5.89 5.89
N LYS A 138 -12.67 5.37 4.79
CA LYS A 138 -13.82 4.45 4.82
C LYS A 138 -13.56 3.16 5.59
N SER A 139 -12.29 2.77 5.75
CA SER A 139 -11.89 1.53 6.38
C SER A 139 -10.53 1.63 7.07
N PRO A 140 -10.37 1.07 8.29
CA PRO A 140 -9.10 0.99 9.00
C PRO A 140 -8.22 -0.17 8.48
N TRP A 141 -8.77 -1.01 7.61
CA TRP A 141 -8.12 -2.23 7.16
C TRP A 141 -7.09 -1.92 6.07
N HIS A 142 -5.99 -2.66 6.11
CA HIS A 142 -5.05 -2.69 5.01
C HIS A 142 -5.82 -3.18 3.79
N ASP A 143 -5.79 -2.39 2.72
CA ASP A 143 -6.35 -2.83 1.45
C ASP A 143 -5.45 -3.98 1.02
N ILE A 144 -5.96 -5.19 1.19
CA ILE A 144 -5.50 -6.33 0.43
C ILE A 144 -5.90 -5.94 -1.00
N VAL A 145 -5.05 -5.16 -1.67
CA VAL A 145 -4.79 -5.48 -3.06
C VAL A 145 -4.33 -6.91 -2.90
N GLU A 146 -5.22 -7.88 -3.14
CA GLU A 146 -4.72 -9.21 -3.41
C GLU A 146 -3.67 -8.89 -4.46
N PRO A 147 -2.37 -9.11 -4.15
CA PRO A 147 -1.46 -9.22 -5.25
C PRO A 147 -2.21 -10.20 -6.13
N ILE A 148 -2.40 -9.86 -7.39
CA ILE A 148 -2.45 -10.92 -8.38
C ILE A 148 -1.12 -11.60 -8.10
N LEU A 149 -1.13 -12.58 -7.20
CA LEU A 149 0.02 -13.37 -6.87
C LEU A 149 0.40 -13.83 -8.27
N PRO A 150 1.66 -13.69 -8.72
CA PRO A 150 2.08 -14.56 -9.79
C PRO A 150 1.74 -15.94 -9.24
N MET A 151 0.65 -16.51 -9.77
CA MET A 151 0.24 -17.86 -9.48
C MET A 151 1.54 -18.64 -9.62
N SER A 152 1.84 -19.42 -8.59
CA SER A 152 2.89 -20.43 -8.53
C SER A 152 3.61 -20.66 -9.84
N SER A 153 4.92 -20.78 -9.78
CA SER A 153 5.87 -21.24 -10.80
C SER A 153 5.55 -22.58 -11.51
N SER A 154 4.28 -22.99 -11.63
CA SER A 154 3.77 -23.83 -12.68
C SER A 154 3.75 -23.03 -13.99
N SER A 155 4.35 -23.58 -15.05
CA SER A 155 4.18 -23.08 -16.40
C SER A 155 2.70 -22.76 -16.66
N PRO A 156 2.38 -21.59 -17.25
CA PRO A 156 1.00 -21.26 -17.58
C PRO A 156 0.36 -22.40 -18.36
N SER A 157 -0.89 -22.73 -18.06
CA SER A 157 -1.60 -23.77 -18.82
C SER A 157 -1.61 -23.38 -20.30
N LYS A 158 -1.62 -24.36 -21.20
CA LYS A 158 -1.74 -24.10 -22.66
C LYS A 158 -2.92 -23.18 -23.00
N ASP A 159 -3.96 -23.22 -22.16
CA ASP A 159 -5.14 -22.35 -22.26
C ASP A 159 -4.83 -20.88 -21.91
N ALA A 160 -4.07 -20.65 -20.83
CA ALA A 160 -3.64 -19.32 -20.40
C ALA A 160 -2.62 -18.69 -21.37
N GLU A 161 -1.70 -19.48 -21.91
CA GLU A 161 -0.76 -19.03 -22.96
C GLU A 161 -1.51 -18.64 -24.24
N SER A 162 -2.48 -19.46 -24.66
CA SER A 162 -3.31 -19.19 -25.84
C SER A 162 -4.09 -17.88 -25.70
N PHE A 163 -4.71 -17.65 -24.55
CA PHE A 163 -5.38 -16.39 -24.26
C PHE A 163 -4.42 -15.20 -24.29
N SER A 164 -3.27 -15.33 -23.65
CA SER A 164 -2.28 -14.24 -23.55
C SER A 164 -1.74 -13.85 -24.92
N ASN A 165 -1.40 -14.84 -25.75
CA ASN A 165 -0.94 -14.60 -27.12
C ASN A 165 -2.03 -13.95 -27.98
N LEU A 166 -3.28 -14.41 -27.88
CA LEU A 166 -4.40 -13.81 -28.59
C LEU A 166 -4.64 -12.37 -28.17
N PHE A 167 -4.56 -12.09 -26.86
CA PHE A 167 -4.72 -10.76 -26.32
C PHE A 167 -3.63 -9.80 -26.82
N LEU A 168 -2.36 -10.22 -26.78
CA LEU A 168 -1.24 -9.42 -27.30
C LEU A 168 -1.39 -9.16 -28.79
N ASN A 169 -1.75 -10.16 -29.59
CA ASN A 169 -1.97 -9.99 -31.03
C ASN A 169 -3.09 -8.99 -31.36
N ILE A 170 -4.22 -9.05 -30.64
CA ILE A 170 -5.33 -8.10 -30.84
C ILE A 170 -4.91 -6.69 -30.38
N MET A 171 -4.11 -6.60 -29.32
CA MET A 171 -3.60 -5.33 -28.83
C MET A 171 -2.67 -4.68 -29.83
N ASP A 172 -1.67 -5.41 -30.34
CA ASP A 172 -0.69 -4.92 -31.31
C ASP A 172 -1.39 -4.46 -32.60
N HIS A 173 -2.38 -5.21 -33.06
CA HIS A 173 -3.20 -4.80 -34.19
C HIS A 173 -3.95 -3.49 -33.92
N LYS A 174 -4.60 -3.36 -32.76
CA LYS A 174 -5.35 -2.14 -32.41
C LYS A 174 -4.45 -0.92 -32.15
N ILE A 175 -3.25 -1.13 -31.64
CA ILE A 175 -2.23 -0.09 -31.53
C ILE A 175 -1.79 0.35 -32.93
N ALA A 176 -1.53 -0.60 -33.84
CA ALA A 176 -1.14 -0.31 -35.22
C ALA A 176 -2.23 0.43 -36.02
N GLN A 177 -3.51 0.18 -35.72
CA GLN A 177 -4.65 0.90 -36.32
C GLN A 177 -4.90 2.29 -35.70
N GLY A 178 -4.19 2.67 -34.63
CA GLY A 178 -4.39 3.94 -33.94
C GLY A 178 -5.64 4.00 -33.04
N ASP A 179 -6.31 2.86 -32.82
CA ASP A 179 -7.51 2.75 -31.97
C ASP A 179 -7.19 2.86 -30.46
N ILE A 180 -5.92 2.72 -30.10
CA ILE A 180 -5.44 2.81 -28.71
C ILE A 180 -4.41 3.93 -28.62
N ASP A 181 -4.87 5.10 -28.20
CA ASP A 181 -4.00 6.23 -27.89
C ASP A 181 -3.35 6.05 -26.52
N LEU A 182 -2.07 5.63 -26.52
CA LEU A 182 -1.28 5.39 -25.31
C LEU A 182 -0.85 6.67 -24.57
N GLN A 183 -1.10 7.87 -25.13
CA GLN A 183 -0.70 9.14 -24.52
C GLN A 183 -1.78 9.73 -23.59
N ASP A 184 -3.05 9.35 -23.75
CA ASP A 184 -4.17 9.79 -22.88
C ASP A 184 -4.59 8.69 -21.88
N PRO A 185 -4.31 8.86 -20.57
CA PRO A 185 -4.65 7.92 -19.51
C PRO A 185 -6.12 7.48 -19.46
N ASN A 186 -7.04 8.32 -19.91
CA ASN A 186 -8.48 8.05 -19.81
C ASN A 186 -9.00 7.30 -21.05
N LYS A 187 -8.33 7.44 -22.20
CA LYS A 187 -8.72 6.78 -23.46
C LYS A 187 -8.10 5.40 -23.63
N TRP A 188 -6.81 5.21 -23.31
CA TRP A 188 -6.20 3.88 -23.46
C TRP A 188 -6.86 2.84 -22.54
N ARG A 189 -7.34 3.25 -21.36
CA ARG A 189 -8.04 2.34 -20.42
C ARG A 189 -9.29 1.72 -21.05
N HIS A 190 -10.05 2.51 -21.81
CA HIS A 190 -11.22 2.02 -22.53
C HIS A 190 -10.80 1.09 -23.69
N GLY A 191 -9.75 1.45 -24.42
CA GLY A 191 -9.18 0.63 -25.49
C GLY A 191 -8.70 -0.74 -25.01
N ILE A 192 -7.93 -0.78 -23.92
CA ILE A 192 -7.42 -2.01 -23.31
C ILE A 192 -8.58 -2.86 -22.76
N LYS A 193 -9.58 -2.26 -22.12
CA LYS A 193 -10.78 -2.99 -21.66
C LYS A 193 -11.52 -3.64 -22.83
N SER A 194 -11.66 -2.94 -23.96
CA SER A 194 -12.27 -3.46 -25.18
C SER A 194 -11.46 -4.63 -25.77
N VAL A 195 -10.14 -4.51 -25.83
CA VAL A 195 -9.23 -5.58 -26.30
C VAL A 195 -9.35 -6.81 -25.42
N ALA A 196 -9.34 -6.65 -24.10
CA ALA A 196 -9.44 -7.76 -23.16
C ALA A 196 -10.76 -8.52 -23.30
N GLN A 197 -11.88 -7.80 -23.46
CA GLN A 197 -13.19 -8.40 -23.70
C GLN A 197 -13.26 -9.12 -25.05
N MET A 198 -12.62 -8.57 -26.09
CA MET A 198 -12.56 -9.17 -27.43
C MET A 198 -11.71 -10.45 -27.43
N ALA A 199 -10.52 -10.40 -26.83
CA ALA A 199 -9.64 -11.56 -26.65
C ALA A 199 -10.33 -12.66 -25.85
N TYR A 200 -11.08 -12.29 -24.79
CA TYR A 200 -11.79 -13.26 -23.96
C TYR A 200 -12.94 -13.93 -24.72
N LYS A 201 -13.75 -13.16 -25.45
CA LYS A 201 -14.81 -13.72 -26.29
C LYS A 201 -14.26 -14.63 -27.38
N ALA A 202 -13.18 -14.21 -28.05
CA ALA A 202 -12.53 -15.01 -29.09
C ALA A 202 -11.92 -16.30 -28.52
N HIS A 203 -11.27 -16.22 -27.35
CA HIS A 203 -10.72 -17.38 -26.64
C HIS A 203 -11.81 -18.35 -26.18
N MET A 204 -12.92 -17.85 -25.61
CA MET A 204 -14.07 -18.68 -25.23
C MET A 204 -14.76 -19.35 -26.43
N ASN A 205 -14.76 -18.70 -27.60
CA ASN A 205 -15.31 -19.26 -28.84
C ASN A 205 -14.39 -20.31 -29.49
N LEU A 206 -13.07 -20.19 -29.30
CA LEU A 206 -12.06 -21.12 -29.79
C LEU A 206 -11.89 -22.35 -28.88
N ARG A 207 -12.42 -22.30 -27.66
CA ARG A 207 -12.49 -23.44 -26.76
C ARG A 207 -13.40 -24.49 -27.41
N PRO A 208 -12.92 -25.71 -27.73
CA PRO A 208 -13.78 -26.76 -28.25
C PRO A 208 -14.90 -26.99 -27.22
N LYS A 209 -16.16 -26.95 -27.68
CA LYS A 209 -17.29 -27.45 -26.90
C LYS A 209 -16.97 -28.89 -26.51
N LEU A 210 -16.51 -29.11 -25.28
CA LEU A 210 -16.86 -30.34 -24.58
C LEU A 210 -18.38 -30.22 -24.39
N SER A 211 -19.11 -30.84 -25.31
CA SER A 211 -20.57 -30.81 -25.31
C SER A 211 -21.12 -31.34 -23.97
N PRO A 212 -22.33 -30.88 -23.60
CA PRO A 212 -23.16 -31.50 -22.56
C PRO A 212 -23.74 -32.83 -23.07
N GLU A 213 -24.53 -33.50 -22.22
CA GLU A 213 -25.18 -34.82 -22.37
C GLU A 213 -24.29 -35.99 -21.87
N THR A 214 -24.68 -36.91 -20.97
CA THR A 214 -26.01 -37.46 -20.69
C THR A 214 -26.17 -37.94 -19.24
N SER A 215 -27.41 -37.82 -18.76
CA SER A 215 -28.04 -38.62 -17.71
C SER A 215 -27.81 -40.14 -17.89
N SER A 216 -27.81 -40.87 -16.77
CA SER A 216 -28.64 -42.07 -16.52
C SER A 216 -27.92 -43.30 -15.93
N SER A 217 -28.44 -43.68 -14.75
CA SER A 217 -28.73 -45.03 -14.24
C SER A 217 -27.62 -46.02 -13.85
N ASP A 218 -27.72 -46.43 -12.57
CA ASP A 218 -27.70 -47.79 -12.02
C ASP A 218 -26.68 -48.80 -12.54
N SER A 219 -25.89 -49.38 -11.62
CA SER A 219 -26.16 -50.76 -11.15
C SER A 219 -25.18 -51.21 -10.06
N ARG A 220 -25.76 -51.92 -9.08
CA ARG A 220 -25.19 -52.83 -8.07
C ARG A 220 -23.88 -53.52 -8.50
N ASN A 221 -22.94 -53.63 -7.55
CA ASN A 221 -22.73 -54.87 -6.78
C ASN A 221 -22.00 -54.56 -5.47
#